data_AF-A0A9N9BYY0-F1
#
_entry.id   AF-A0A9N9BYY0-F1
#
_cell.length_a   1.000
_cell.length_b   1.000
_cell.length_c   1.000
_cell.angle_alpha   90.00
_cell.angle_beta   90.00
_cell.angle_gamma   90.00
#
_symmetry.space_group_name_H-M   'P 1'
#
loop_
_entity.id
_entity.type
_entity.pdbx_description
1 polymer ?
#
loop_
_entity_poly.entity_id
_entity_poly.type
_entity_poly.pdbx_seq_one_letter_code
_entity_poly.pdbx_strand_id
1 'polypeptide(L)'
;MASEEDLLKILSRVQAYHGLIIGEDGAQPAPKRAVALRGRVSSDFSRREPIVYLIHSRRASDTFLYENHIKPADDLLCEPLGLFINSNKQNPYFNPRPDNTIIFQVFAGQCIMHFEDYEPTKEFVEAITKAIDSGTPYKALDDVFAEYGYWWNRRIRLGGKLQRATKLTMNPNPAADNQIISDYDNDYTFDSIYQKWSDIIQPAKSDHLVSGNGDVIRIESIPNWQQLVQVDQHQWTIIDRSDFIPTYELLDNSLRMRLASLYPTIRNLVTGTYVPDIRILLTGKSIIDPWSKDICRVKFPAPFNNTSYHVYGALYEKEKRRDDVEIRLSSANTCEIAFEIDWTEYPVSTIDIHIQWIIFGNPVEVGYFSPKNRDVIIERGMVKELGVEAIKLYRQVLQEHSLLLMLDTQTAIDRVETRVKTILARYLFGQQV
;
A
#
# COMPACT_ATOMS: atom_id res chain seq x y z
N MET A 1 -26.16 -6.66 -32.02
CA MET A 1 -24.83 -6.35 -31.45
C MET A 1 -24.87 -4.90 -31.02
N ALA A 2 -24.43 -4.57 -29.80
CA ALA A 2 -24.29 -3.18 -29.39
C ALA A 2 -23.39 -2.43 -30.38
N SER A 3 -23.72 -1.18 -30.66
CA SER A 3 -22.78 -0.28 -31.32
C SER A 3 -21.59 0.00 -30.39
N GLU A 4 -20.48 0.47 -30.94
CA GLU A 4 -19.34 0.95 -30.14
C GLU A 4 -19.76 2.03 -29.14
N GLU A 5 -20.72 2.89 -29.53
CA GLU A 5 -21.30 3.92 -28.66
C GLU A 5 -22.07 3.32 -27.48
N ASP A 6 -22.81 2.23 -27.70
CA ASP A 6 -23.55 1.54 -26.63
C ASP A 6 -22.60 0.85 -25.65
N LEU A 7 -21.50 0.27 -26.14
CA LEU A 7 -20.46 -0.30 -25.29
C LEU A 7 -19.81 0.78 -24.43
N LEU A 8 -19.49 1.96 -24.97
CA LEU A 8 -18.96 3.08 -24.20
C LEU A 8 -19.95 3.55 -23.12
N LYS A 9 -21.25 3.61 -23.42
CA LYS A 9 -22.29 3.91 -22.42
C LYS A 9 -22.32 2.86 -21.30
N ILE A 10 -22.22 1.58 -21.63
CA ILE A 10 -22.16 0.50 -20.63
C ILE A 10 -20.91 0.65 -19.76
N LEU A 11 -19.73 0.80 -20.37
CA LEU A 11 -18.46 0.95 -19.66
C LEU A 11 -18.45 2.17 -18.73
N SER A 12 -19.06 3.28 -19.16
CA SER A 12 -19.24 4.46 -18.33
C SER A 12 -20.18 4.19 -17.15
N ARG A 13 -21.32 3.52 -17.38
CA ARG A 13 -22.28 3.19 -16.33
C ARG A 13 -21.68 2.25 -15.28
N VAL A 14 -20.91 1.25 -15.70
CA VAL A 14 -20.25 0.31 -14.78
C VAL A 14 -18.92 0.83 -14.23
N GLN A 15 -18.57 2.09 -14.52
CA GLN A 15 -17.36 2.75 -14.03
C GLN A 15 -16.07 1.97 -14.34
N ALA A 16 -15.97 1.37 -15.52
CA ALA A 16 -14.85 0.49 -15.88
C ALA A 16 -13.47 1.18 -15.92
N TYR A 17 -13.45 2.51 -16.04
CA TYR A 17 -12.24 3.34 -16.08
C TYR A 17 -11.85 3.93 -14.71
N HIS A 18 -12.61 3.61 -13.67
CA HIS A 18 -12.28 3.95 -12.30
C HIS A 18 -11.37 2.87 -11.72
N GLY A 19 -10.41 3.28 -10.88
CA GLY A 19 -9.71 2.30 -10.05
C GLY A 19 -10.66 1.68 -9.03
N LEU A 20 -10.16 0.70 -8.29
CA LEU A 20 -10.90 -0.05 -7.29
C LEU A 20 -10.31 0.23 -5.91
N ILE A 21 -11.21 0.44 -4.97
CA ILE A 21 -10.95 0.52 -3.55
C ILE A 21 -11.45 -0.80 -2.97
N ILE A 22 -10.54 -1.57 -2.38
CA ILE A 22 -10.85 -2.83 -1.71
C ILE A 22 -10.79 -2.56 -0.21
N GLY A 23 -11.95 -2.48 0.43
CA GLY A 23 -12.09 -2.17 1.85
C GLY A 23 -12.90 -3.23 2.59
N GLU A 24 -13.28 -2.90 3.82
CA GLU A 24 -14.16 -3.74 4.64
C GLU A 24 -15.52 -3.98 3.99
N ASP A 25 -16.06 -2.95 3.32
CA ASP A 25 -17.36 -2.97 2.65
C ASP A 25 -17.33 -3.59 1.24
N GLY A 26 -16.24 -4.25 0.87
CA GLY A 26 -16.07 -4.88 -0.45
C GLY A 26 -15.16 -4.11 -1.40
N ALA A 27 -15.27 -4.41 -2.69
CA ALA A 27 -14.55 -3.78 -3.79
C ALA A 27 -15.48 -2.81 -4.52
N GLN A 28 -15.16 -1.52 -4.45
CA GLN A 28 -15.98 -0.46 -5.02
C GLN A 28 -15.16 0.35 -6.03
N PRO A 29 -15.79 0.81 -7.14
CA PRO A 29 -15.17 1.81 -8.00
C PRO A 29 -14.83 3.06 -7.20
N ALA A 30 -13.64 3.60 -7.45
CA ALA A 30 -13.19 4.82 -6.82
C ALA A 30 -14.03 6.03 -7.27
N PRO A 31 -14.10 7.11 -6.48
CA PRO A 31 -14.85 8.31 -6.86
C PRO A 31 -14.41 8.92 -8.20
N LYS A 32 -13.12 8.87 -8.53
CA LYS A 32 -12.53 9.46 -9.74
C LYS A 32 -11.94 8.40 -10.67
N ARG A 33 -11.86 8.76 -11.95
CA ARG A 33 -11.26 7.92 -12.99
C ARG A 33 -9.75 8.01 -12.95
N ALA A 34 -9.10 6.85 -12.79
CA ALA A 34 -7.66 6.73 -12.97
C ALA A 34 -7.29 6.64 -14.46
N VAL A 35 -8.17 6.10 -15.31
CA VAL A 35 -7.89 5.81 -16.73
C VAL A 35 -8.72 6.67 -17.68
N ALA A 36 -8.11 7.10 -18.79
CA ALA A 36 -8.75 7.88 -19.83
C ALA A 36 -9.67 7.05 -20.76
N LEU A 37 -10.74 7.68 -21.26
CA LEU A 37 -11.69 7.10 -22.22
C LEU A 37 -11.13 7.06 -23.67
N ARG A 38 -10.00 6.39 -23.89
CA ARG A 38 -9.37 6.34 -25.23
C ARG A 38 -8.85 4.98 -25.65
N GLY A 39 -9.09 3.94 -24.85
CA GLY A 39 -8.53 2.64 -25.11
C GLY A 39 -9.23 1.84 -26.19
N ARG A 40 -8.45 1.08 -26.95
CA ARG A 40 -8.97 -0.01 -27.78
C ARG A 40 -9.50 -1.09 -26.84
N VAL A 41 -10.76 -1.45 -27.05
CA VAL A 41 -11.39 -2.54 -26.30
C VAL A 41 -11.69 -3.67 -27.26
N SER A 42 -11.09 -4.83 -27.03
CA SER A 42 -11.47 -6.05 -27.74
C SER A 42 -12.60 -6.73 -26.96
N SER A 43 -13.63 -7.16 -27.70
CA SER A 43 -14.84 -7.77 -27.14
C SER A 43 -15.04 -9.17 -27.70
N ASP A 44 -15.20 -10.16 -26.83
CA ASP A 44 -15.59 -11.53 -27.22
C ASP A 44 -17.02 -11.84 -26.77
N PHE A 45 -17.90 -12.08 -27.75
CA PHE A 45 -19.30 -12.49 -27.57
C PHE A 45 -19.46 -14.01 -27.80
N SER A 46 -18.54 -14.81 -27.27
CA SER A 46 -18.48 -16.25 -27.59
C SER A 46 -19.56 -17.10 -26.91
N ARG A 47 -20.27 -16.60 -25.88
CA ARG A 47 -21.19 -17.45 -25.08
C ARG A 47 -22.55 -16.82 -24.82
N ARG A 48 -23.58 -17.44 -25.42
CA ARG A 48 -24.99 -17.12 -25.16
C ARG A 48 -25.62 -18.00 -24.09
N GLU A 49 -25.07 -19.18 -23.86
CA GLU A 49 -25.61 -20.13 -22.89
C GLU A 49 -25.31 -19.71 -21.46
N PRO A 50 -26.27 -19.87 -20.53
CA PRO A 50 -26.03 -19.62 -19.12
C PRO A 50 -24.90 -20.50 -18.59
N ILE A 51 -24.17 -20.00 -17.60
CA ILE A 51 -23.18 -20.78 -16.88
C ILE A 51 -23.56 -20.76 -15.41
N VAL A 52 -23.52 -21.91 -14.76
CA VAL A 52 -23.81 -22.08 -13.34
C VAL A 52 -22.57 -22.56 -12.64
N TYR A 53 -22.27 -21.95 -11.49
CA TYR A 53 -21.21 -22.38 -10.61
C TYR A 53 -21.76 -22.66 -9.21
N LEU A 54 -21.31 -23.77 -8.65
CA LEU A 54 -21.43 -24.08 -7.23
C LEU A 54 -20.01 -24.15 -6.65
N ILE A 55 -19.71 -23.21 -5.77
CA ILE A 55 -18.38 -22.98 -5.23
C ILE A 55 -18.42 -23.26 -3.73
N HIS A 56 -17.52 -24.12 -3.27
CA HIS A 56 -17.24 -24.30 -1.85
C HIS A 56 -16.00 -23.49 -1.48
N SER A 57 -16.21 -22.34 -0.85
CA SER A 57 -15.15 -21.47 -0.33
C SER A 57 -14.76 -21.88 1.09
N ARG A 58 -13.46 -22.14 1.30
CA ARG A 58 -12.90 -22.48 2.62
C ARG A 58 -12.06 -21.39 3.25
N ARG A 59 -11.91 -20.25 2.58
CA ARG A 59 -11.14 -19.09 3.06
C ARG A 59 -12.01 -17.84 2.99
N ALA A 60 -11.96 -17.02 4.03
CA ALA A 60 -12.72 -15.78 4.06
C ALA A 60 -12.31 -14.84 2.91
N SER A 61 -11.03 -14.86 2.54
CA SER A 61 -10.48 -14.16 1.37
C SER A 61 -11.21 -14.52 0.08
N ASP A 62 -11.43 -15.82 -0.16
CA ASP A 62 -12.00 -16.31 -1.42
C ASP A 62 -13.49 -15.97 -1.49
N THR A 63 -14.20 -16.12 -0.38
CA THR A 63 -15.60 -15.69 -0.26
C THR A 63 -15.73 -14.20 -0.58
N PHE A 64 -14.87 -13.36 0.02
CA PHE A 64 -14.82 -11.93 -0.25
C PHE A 64 -14.57 -11.65 -1.74
N LEU A 65 -13.61 -12.32 -2.39
CA LEU A 65 -13.34 -12.14 -3.81
C LEU A 65 -14.56 -12.47 -4.68
N TYR A 66 -15.20 -13.63 -4.45
CA TYR A 66 -16.36 -14.06 -5.24
C TYR A 66 -17.57 -13.14 -5.09
N GLU A 67 -17.84 -12.67 -3.87
CA GLU A 67 -18.90 -11.70 -3.60
C GLU A 67 -18.66 -10.38 -4.33
N ASN A 68 -17.39 -9.99 -4.46
CA ASN A 68 -16.95 -8.76 -5.11
C ASN A 68 -16.64 -8.89 -6.62
N HIS A 69 -17.09 -9.98 -7.24
CA HIS A 69 -16.91 -10.23 -8.68
C HIS A 69 -15.43 -10.29 -9.10
N ILE A 70 -14.55 -10.74 -8.21
CA ILE A 70 -13.13 -10.94 -8.49
C ILE A 70 -12.90 -12.44 -8.55
N LYS A 71 -12.46 -12.95 -9.69
CA LYS A 71 -12.08 -14.35 -9.80
C LYS A 71 -10.79 -14.59 -9.02
N PRO A 72 -10.73 -15.50 -8.04
CA PRO A 72 -9.47 -15.89 -7.43
C PRO A 72 -8.54 -16.47 -8.50
N ALA A 73 -7.36 -15.91 -8.65
CA ALA A 73 -6.25 -16.52 -9.38
C ALA A 73 -5.19 -16.91 -8.35
N ASP A 74 -4.41 -17.94 -8.65
CA ASP A 74 -3.36 -18.42 -7.74
C ASP A 74 -2.32 -17.33 -7.43
N ASP A 75 -2.17 -16.33 -8.31
CA ASP A 75 -1.23 -15.20 -8.19
C ASP A 75 -1.90 -13.85 -7.86
N LEU A 76 -3.22 -13.84 -7.59
CA LEU A 76 -3.95 -12.58 -7.40
C LEU A 76 -3.55 -11.93 -6.07
N LEU A 77 -2.76 -10.85 -6.22
CA LEU A 77 -2.48 -9.78 -5.25
C LEU A 77 -1.30 -9.99 -4.28
N CYS A 78 -0.31 -10.79 -4.66
CA CYS A 78 0.97 -10.81 -3.95
C CYS A 78 1.74 -9.49 -4.17
N GLU A 79 1.93 -8.77 -3.06
CA GLU A 79 2.92 -7.72 -2.74
C GLU A 79 2.54 -6.22 -2.79
N PRO A 80 1.88 -5.61 -3.79
CA PRO A 80 1.61 -4.17 -3.71
C PRO A 80 0.46 -3.80 -2.77
N LEU A 81 -0.44 -4.75 -2.44
CA LEU A 81 -1.58 -4.48 -1.56
C LEU A 81 -1.14 -3.98 -0.18
N GLY A 82 -0.07 -4.56 0.37
CA GLY A 82 0.43 -4.20 1.69
C GLY A 82 0.99 -2.78 1.79
N LEU A 83 1.44 -2.21 0.67
CA LEU A 83 2.07 -0.89 0.65
C LEU A 83 1.10 0.25 0.96
N PHE A 84 -0.15 0.10 0.54
CA PHE A 84 -1.17 1.14 0.62
C PHE A 84 -2.39 0.75 1.46
N ILE A 85 -2.52 -0.53 1.81
CA ILE A 85 -3.63 -1.05 2.65
C ILE A 85 -3.14 -1.34 4.07
N ASN A 86 -1.94 -0.90 4.44
CA ASN A 86 -1.39 -1.05 5.80
C ASN A 86 -2.29 -0.42 6.90
N SER A 87 -3.32 0.34 6.52
CA SER A 87 -4.34 0.90 7.39
C SER A 87 -5.51 -0.04 7.71
N ASN A 88 -5.72 -1.16 7.01
CA ASN A 88 -6.96 -1.95 7.13
C ASN A 88 -6.74 -3.43 7.48
N LYS A 89 -6.16 -3.70 8.66
CA LYS A 89 -6.12 -5.06 9.28
C LYS A 89 -7.50 -5.72 9.44
N GLN A 90 -8.58 -4.94 9.28
CA GLN A 90 -9.96 -5.40 9.35
C GLN A 90 -10.53 -5.82 7.98
N ASN A 91 -9.84 -5.55 6.87
CA ASN A 91 -10.33 -5.93 5.54
C ASN A 91 -10.46 -7.48 5.44
N PRO A 92 -11.66 -8.00 5.13
CA PRO A 92 -11.93 -9.44 5.06
C PRO A 92 -11.02 -10.20 4.09
N TYR A 93 -10.47 -9.53 3.07
CA TYR A 93 -9.53 -10.13 2.14
C TYR A 93 -8.24 -10.64 2.82
N PHE A 94 -7.72 -9.91 3.81
CA PHE A 94 -6.53 -10.33 4.56
C PHE A 94 -6.86 -11.21 5.78
N ASN A 95 -8.11 -11.61 5.94
CA ASN A 95 -8.53 -12.42 7.06
C ASN A 95 -8.07 -13.88 6.83
N PRO A 96 -7.08 -14.38 7.60
CA PRO A 96 -6.57 -15.74 7.42
C PRO A 96 -7.52 -16.81 7.98
N ARG A 97 -8.69 -16.41 8.51
CA ARG A 97 -9.62 -17.35 9.14
C ARG A 97 -10.21 -18.29 8.09
N PRO A 98 -10.36 -19.58 8.44
CA PRO A 98 -11.12 -20.50 7.61
C PRO A 98 -12.55 -20.00 7.49
N ASP A 99 -13.12 -20.23 6.32
CA ASP A 99 -14.54 -20.02 6.05
C ASP A 99 -15.18 -21.34 5.64
N ASN A 100 -16.51 -21.38 5.62
CA ASN A 100 -17.25 -22.54 5.15
C ASN A 100 -18.49 -22.06 4.42
N THR A 101 -18.28 -21.42 3.28
CA THR A 101 -19.34 -20.73 2.54
C THR A 101 -19.57 -21.44 1.22
N ILE A 102 -20.83 -21.74 0.94
CA ILE A 102 -21.27 -22.24 -0.35
C ILE A 102 -21.81 -21.07 -1.15
N ILE A 103 -21.30 -20.88 -2.35
CA ILE A 103 -21.69 -19.81 -3.25
C ILE A 103 -22.29 -20.44 -4.50
N PHE A 104 -23.55 -20.13 -4.76
CA PHE A 104 -24.22 -20.51 -6.01
C PHE A 104 -24.31 -19.28 -6.91
N GLN A 105 -23.87 -19.41 -8.14
CA GLN A 105 -23.82 -18.32 -9.11
C GLN A 105 -24.43 -18.75 -10.44
N VAL A 106 -25.23 -17.87 -11.04
CA VAL A 106 -25.83 -18.05 -12.36
C VAL A 106 -25.45 -16.86 -13.22
N PHE A 107 -24.92 -17.12 -14.41
CA PHE A 107 -24.46 -16.11 -15.36
C PHE A 107 -25.29 -16.13 -16.64
N ALA A 108 -25.52 -14.98 -17.26
CA ALA A 108 -26.23 -14.85 -18.53
C ALA A 108 -25.65 -13.70 -19.38
N GLY A 109 -25.73 -13.82 -20.71
CA GLY A 109 -25.36 -12.77 -21.67
C GLY A 109 -23.97 -12.20 -21.45
N GLN A 110 -22.93 -12.93 -21.87
CA GLN A 110 -21.55 -12.60 -21.50
C GLN A 110 -20.80 -11.89 -22.62
N CYS A 111 -20.03 -10.86 -22.24
CA CYS A 111 -19.05 -10.21 -23.10
C CYS A 111 -17.76 -10.00 -22.31
N ILE A 112 -16.64 -10.51 -22.82
CA ILE A 112 -15.32 -10.26 -22.21
C ILE A 112 -14.74 -9.02 -22.88
N MET A 113 -14.31 -8.06 -22.06
CA MET A 113 -13.66 -6.83 -22.50
C MET A 113 -12.20 -6.84 -22.04
N HIS A 114 -11.29 -6.65 -22.98
CA HIS A 114 -9.87 -6.47 -22.72
C HIS A 114 -9.46 -5.04 -23.08
N PHE A 115 -8.79 -4.37 -22.15
CA PHE A 115 -8.24 -3.02 -22.33
C PHE A 115 -6.77 -3.15 -22.74
N GLU A 116 -6.45 -2.86 -23.99
CA GLU A 116 -5.10 -3.05 -24.55
C GLU A 116 -4.29 -1.75 -24.57
N ASP A 117 -4.94 -0.62 -24.85
CA ASP A 117 -4.32 0.70 -24.88
C ASP A 117 -4.93 1.58 -23.78
N TYR A 118 -4.19 1.89 -22.73
CA TYR A 118 -4.71 2.71 -21.63
C TYR A 118 -3.67 3.71 -21.16
N GLU A 119 -4.17 4.89 -20.80
CA GLU A 119 -3.36 5.98 -20.25
C GLU A 119 -4.05 6.53 -19.00
N PRO A 120 -3.28 7.02 -18.02
CA PRO A 120 -3.84 7.66 -16.86
C PRO A 120 -4.54 8.97 -17.24
N THR A 121 -5.53 9.38 -16.45
CA THR A 121 -6.11 10.73 -16.58
C THR A 121 -5.06 11.78 -16.19
N LYS A 122 -5.11 12.96 -16.83
CA LYS A 122 -4.19 14.06 -16.50
C LYS A 122 -4.34 14.48 -15.04
N GLU A 123 -5.58 14.47 -14.55
CA GLU A 123 -5.92 14.80 -13.18
C GLU A 123 -5.29 13.83 -12.18
N PHE A 124 -5.26 12.52 -12.50
CA PHE A 124 -4.57 11.52 -11.67
C PHE A 124 -3.05 11.76 -11.66
N VAL A 125 -2.44 12.00 -12.82
CA VAL A 125 -1.01 12.29 -12.96
C VAL A 125 -0.61 13.53 -12.16
N GLU A 126 -1.39 14.61 -12.25
CA GLU A 126 -1.16 15.85 -11.50
C GLU A 126 -1.32 15.64 -9.99
N ALA A 127 -2.32 14.88 -9.57
CA ALA A 127 -2.57 14.58 -8.17
C ALA A 127 -1.41 13.78 -7.54
N ILE A 128 -0.95 12.73 -8.23
CA ILE A 128 0.23 11.96 -7.80
C ILE A 128 1.48 12.85 -7.75
N THR A 129 1.71 13.67 -8.77
CA THR A 129 2.88 14.57 -8.80
C THR A 129 2.90 15.51 -7.60
N LYS A 130 1.77 16.15 -7.30
CA LYS A 130 1.63 17.04 -6.13
C LYS A 130 1.80 16.29 -4.81
N ALA A 131 1.24 15.08 -4.72
CA ALA A 131 1.35 14.26 -3.52
C ALA A 131 2.80 13.85 -3.24
N ILE A 132 3.52 13.39 -4.27
CA ILE A 132 4.95 13.09 -4.19
C ILE A 132 5.70 14.33 -3.70
N ASP A 133 5.52 15.50 -4.31
CA ASP A 133 6.29 16.70 -3.97
C ASP A 133 5.94 17.35 -2.62
N SER A 134 4.91 16.85 -1.93
CA SER A 134 4.54 17.33 -0.60
C SER A 134 5.57 16.94 0.47
N GLY A 135 5.61 17.66 1.60
CA GLY A 135 6.45 17.28 2.76
C GLY A 135 5.97 16.00 3.48
N THR A 136 4.69 15.67 3.33
CA THR A 136 4.01 14.50 3.92
C THR A 136 3.50 13.58 2.81
N PRO A 137 4.40 13.01 1.98
CA PRO A 137 4.03 12.36 0.73
C PRO A 137 3.18 11.10 0.94
N TYR A 138 3.38 10.37 2.04
CA TYR A 138 2.65 9.14 2.33
C TYR A 138 1.16 9.39 2.52
N LYS A 139 0.80 10.33 3.41
CA LYS A 139 -0.60 10.72 3.62
C LYS A 139 -1.22 11.29 2.35
N ALA A 140 -0.48 12.16 1.64
CA ALA A 140 -0.98 12.76 0.41
C ALA A 140 -1.22 11.71 -0.68
N LEU A 141 -0.39 10.67 -0.76
CA LEU A 141 -0.59 9.56 -1.70
C LEU A 141 -1.76 8.67 -1.30
N ASP A 142 -1.92 8.37 -0.01
CA ASP A 142 -3.09 7.63 0.49
C ASP A 142 -4.39 8.35 0.13
N ASP A 143 -4.44 9.69 0.29
CA ASP A 143 -5.58 10.51 -0.12
C ASP A 143 -5.85 10.39 -1.63
N VAL A 144 -4.81 10.42 -2.47
CA VAL A 144 -4.94 10.25 -3.93
C VAL A 144 -5.46 8.85 -4.28
N PHE A 145 -4.91 7.79 -3.69
CA PHE A 145 -5.38 6.43 -3.99
C PHE A 145 -6.78 6.15 -3.43
N ALA A 146 -7.19 6.81 -2.34
CA ALA A 146 -8.57 6.78 -1.88
C ALA A 146 -9.55 7.46 -2.85
N GLU A 147 -9.10 8.44 -3.64
CA GLU A 147 -9.94 9.09 -4.65
C GLU A 147 -9.97 8.37 -6.00
N TYR A 148 -8.84 7.78 -6.42
CA TYR A 148 -8.66 7.21 -7.76
C TYR A 148 -8.62 5.68 -7.79
N GLY A 149 -8.53 5.04 -6.63
CA GLY A 149 -8.41 3.59 -6.45
C GLY A 149 -6.96 3.13 -6.43
N TYR A 150 -6.73 2.00 -5.74
CA TYR A 150 -5.42 1.37 -5.60
C TYR A 150 -5.10 0.44 -6.78
N TRP A 151 -6.14 -0.14 -7.37
CA TRP A 151 -6.03 -1.15 -8.43
C TRP A 151 -6.89 -0.80 -9.61
N TRP A 152 -6.53 -1.31 -10.78
CA TRP A 152 -7.39 -1.26 -11.94
C TRP A 152 -7.32 -2.58 -12.69
N ASN A 153 -8.46 -3.03 -13.19
CA ASN A 153 -8.56 -4.28 -13.94
C ASN A 153 -8.45 -4.01 -15.43
N ARG A 154 -7.52 -4.68 -16.12
CA ARG A 154 -7.39 -4.62 -17.58
C ARG A 154 -8.34 -5.56 -18.30
N ARG A 155 -9.03 -6.42 -17.55
CA ARG A 155 -10.01 -7.35 -18.10
C ARG A 155 -11.26 -7.41 -17.24
N ILE A 156 -12.41 -7.22 -17.86
CA ILE A 156 -13.73 -7.42 -17.23
C ILE A 156 -14.58 -8.35 -18.05
N ARG A 157 -15.52 -9.02 -17.39
CA ARG A 157 -16.65 -9.66 -18.04
C ARG A 157 -17.92 -8.89 -17.71
N LEU A 158 -18.65 -8.51 -18.75
CA LEU A 158 -19.96 -7.89 -18.66
C LEU A 158 -21.05 -8.94 -18.87
N GLY A 159 -22.17 -8.79 -18.18
CA GLY A 159 -23.35 -9.63 -18.35
C GLY A 159 -24.30 -9.55 -17.18
N GLY A 160 -25.17 -10.55 -17.02
CA GLY A 160 -25.97 -10.75 -15.82
C GLY A 160 -25.34 -11.78 -14.90
N LYS A 161 -25.29 -11.50 -13.61
CA LYS A 161 -24.93 -12.47 -12.56
C LYS A 161 -25.96 -12.42 -11.45
N LEU A 162 -26.45 -13.59 -11.06
CA LEU A 162 -27.17 -13.82 -9.82
C LEU A 162 -26.27 -14.64 -8.89
N GLN A 163 -26.28 -14.33 -7.60
CA GLN A 163 -25.54 -15.12 -6.63
C GLN A 163 -26.25 -15.25 -5.28
N ARG A 164 -25.89 -16.31 -4.55
CA ARG A 164 -26.20 -16.48 -3.13
C ARG A 164 -25.02 -17.13 -2.43
N ALA A 165 -24.50 -16.46 -1.41
CA ALA A 165 -23.54 -17.03 -0.47
C ALA A 165 -24.28 -17.49 0.80
N THR A 166 -24.03 -18.72 1.23
CA THR A 166 -24.62 -19.32 2.42
C THR A 166 -23.53 -19.90 3.30
N LYS A 167 -23.40 -19.37 4.52
CA LYS A 167 -22.45 -19.89 5.51
C LYS A 167 -22.98 -21.16 6.15
N LEU A 168 -22.19 -22.23 6.11
CA LEU A 168 -22.52 -23.51 6.72
C LEU A 168 -22.05 -23.55 8.17
N THR A 169 -22.83 -24.21 9.03
CA THR A 169 -22.57 -24.32 10.47
C THR A 169 -21.59 -25.43 10.86
N MET A 170 -21.18 -26.29 9.92
CA MET A 170 -20.21 -27.36 10.20
C MET A 170 -18.77 -26.84 10.19
N ASN A 171 -17.91 -27.41 11.06
CA ASN A 171 -16.49 -27.07 11.11
C ASN A 171 -15.81 -27.46 9.78
N PRO A 172 -15.18 -26.52 9.06
CA PRO A 172 -14.43 -26.86 7.86
C PRO A 172 -13.21 -27.71 8.23
N ASN A 173 -12.90 -28.72 7.41
CA ASN A 173 -11.57 -29.31 7.40
C ASN A 173 -10.65 -28.34 6.62
N PRO A 174 -9.66 -27.69 7.27
CA PRO A 174 -8.89 -26.61 6.66
C PRO A 174 -7.90 -27.07 5.59
N ALA A 175 -7.72 -28.38 5.38
CA ALA A 175 -6.67 -28.94 4.53
C ALA A 175 -7.08 -29.31 3.09
N ALA A 176 -8.24 -28.88 2.59
CA ALA A 176 -8.65 -29.14 1.20
C ALA A 176 -8.98 -27.85 0.45
N ASP A 177 -8.65 -27.81 -0.84
CA ASP A 177 -8.88 -26.66 -1.72
C ASP A 177 -10.38 -26.44 -2.00
N ASN A 178 -10.70 -25.27 -2.57
CA ASN A 178 -12.05 -24.93 -2.98
C ASN A 178 -12.54 -25.92 -4.04
N GLN A 179 -13.76 -26.42 -3.88
CA GLN A 179 -14.40 -27.24 -4.90
C GLN A 179 -15.29 -26.36 -5.77
N ILE A 180 -15.09 -26.41 -7.08
CA ILE A 180 -15.92 -25.72 -8.07
C ILE A 180 -16.62 -26.79 -8.92
N ILE A 181 -17.95 -26.75 -8.97
CA ILE A 181 -18.77 -27.54 -9.87
C ILE A 181 -19.42 -26.57 -10.85
N SER A 182 -19.34 -26.86 -12.14
CA SER A 182 -19.98 -26.05 -13.17
C SER A 182 -20.63 -26.88 -14.25
N ASP A 183 -21.67 -26.33 -14.88
CA ASP A 183 -22.31 -26.89 -16.09
C ASP A 183 -21.45 -26.72 -17.35
N TYR A 184 -20.30 -26.05 -17.22
CA TYR A 184 -19.23 -26.08 -18.21
C TYR A 184 -18.56 -27.46 -18.32
N ASP A 185 -18.62 -28.24 -17.25
CA ASP A 185 -18.20 -29.63 -17.25
C ASP A 185 -19.40 -30.45 -17.74
N ASN A 186 -19.25 -31.21 -18.84
CA ASN A 186 -20.36 -31.88 -19.56
C ASN A 186 -21.19 -32.86 -18.70
N ASP A 187 -20.76 -33.11 -17.47
CA ASP A 187 -21.40 -34.01 -16.51
C ASP A 187 -22.53 -33.34 -15.69
N TYR A 188 -22.74 -32.03 -15.82
CA TYR A 188 -23.70 -31.28 -15.00
C TYR A 188 -24.64 -30.37 -15.80
N THR A 189 -25.92 -30.38 -15.44
CA THR A 189 -26.94 -29.44 -15.92
C THR A 189 -27.31 -28.41 -14.85
N PHE A 190 -27.94 -27.28 -15.24
CA PHE A 190 -28.52 -26.31 -14.30
C PHE A 190 -29.30 -26.99 -13.17
N ASP A 191 -30.26 -27.85 -13.52
CA ASP A 191 -31.13 -28.53 -12.55
C ASP A 191 -30.33 -29.39 -11.58
N SER A 192 -29.29 -30.08 -12.08
CA SER A 192 -28.43 -30.93 -11.24
C SER A 192 -27.62 -30.11 -10.22
N ILE A 193 -27.10 -28.95 -10.62
CA ILE A 193 -26.30 -28.08 -9.74
C ILE A 193 -27.20 -27.35 -8.76
N TYR A 194 -28.36 -26.88 -9.23
CA TYR A 194 -29.39 -26.29 -8.39
C TYR A 194 -29.85 -27.26 -7.29
N GLN A 195 -30.14 -28.51 -7.65
CA GLN A 195 -30.57 -29.51 -6.69
C GLN A 195 -29.48 -29.81 -5.65
N LYS A 196 -28.22 -29.95 -6.09
CA LYS A 196 -27.07 -30.08 -5.18
C LYS A 196 -26.98 -28.90 -4.21
N TRP A 197 -27.07 -27.67 -4.71
CA TRP A 197 -27.05 -26.47 -3.88
C TRP A 197 -28.20 -26.48 -2.85
N SER A 198 -29.42 -26.73 -3.32
CA SER A 198 -30.63 -26.80 -2.49
C SER A 198 -30.50 -27.83 -1.36
N ASP A 199 -29.94 -29.01 -1.67
CA ASP A 199 -29.72 -30.07 -0.69
C ASP A 199 -28.69 -29.69 0.38
N ILE A 200 -27.63 -28.98 -0.01
CA ILE A 200 -26.59 -28.50 0.93
C ILE A 200 -27.15 -27.42 1.86
N ILE A 201 -27.98 -26.51 1.35
CA ILE A 201 -28.48 -25.36 2.11
C ILE A 201 -29.82 -25.59 2.82
N GLN A 202 -30.37 -26.82 2.81
CA GLN A 202 -31.69 -27.13 3.41
C GLN A 202 -31.94 -26.52 4.81
N PRO A 203 -30.96 -26.46 5.74
CA PRO A 203 -31.19 -25.84 7.05
C PRO A 203 -31.52 -24.34 7.00
N ALA A 204 -31.15 -23.63 5.93
CA ALA A 204 -31.29 -22.18 5.76
C ALA A 204 -32.21 -21.76 4.60
N LYS A 205 -32.83 -22.73 3.90
CA LYS A 205 -33.65 -22.64 2.68
C LYS A 205 -33.85 -21.22 2.13
N SER A 206 -33.26 -20.94 0.97
CA SER A 206 -33.49 -19.69 0.23
C SER A 206 -34.16 -19.99 -1.11
N ASP A 207 -35.17 -19.20 -1.45
CA ASP A 207 -35.94 -19.30 -2.69
C ASP A 207 -35.54 -18.23 -3.74
N HIS A 208 -34.47 -17.48 -3.47
CA HIS A 208 -34.06 -16.34 -4.28
C HIS A 208 -32.54 -16.16 -4.33
N LEU A 209 -32.09 -15.53 -5.41
CA LEU A 209 -30.72 -15.06 -5.63
C LEU A 209 -30.71 -13.54 -5.70
N VAL A 210 -29.51 -12.95 -5.54
CA VAL A 210 -29.32 -11.50 -5.58
C VAL A 210 -28.50 -11.13 -6.82
N SER A 211 -28.94 -10.13 -7.57
CA SER A 211 -28.21 -9.59 -8.73
C SER A 211 -27.02 -8.73 -8.29
N GLY A 212 -26.09 -8.44 -9.21
CA GLY A 212 -25.01 -7.49 -8.95
C GLY A 212 -25.48 -6.06 -8.61
N ASN A 213 -26.74 -5.70 -8.90
CA ASN A 213 -27.34 -4.42 -8.54
C ASN A 213 -28.15 -4.48 -7.22
N GLY A 214 -28.21 -5.65 -6.56
CA GLY A 214 -28.99 -5.86 -5.34
C GLY A 214 -30.43 -6.31 -5.57
N ASP A 215 -30.84 -6.58 -6.82
CA ASP A 215 -32.20 -7.05 -7.11
C ASP A 215 -32.40 -8.48 -6.60
N VAL A 216 -33.53 -8.73 -5.95
CA VAL A 216 -33.90 -10.07 -5.48
C VAL A 216 -34.69 -10.79 -6.55
N ILE A 217 -34.13 -11.88 -7.08
CA ILE A 217 -34.72 -12.70 -8.14
C ILE A 217 -35.09 -14.08 -7.59
N ARG A 218 -36.38 -14.43 -7.65
CA ARG A 218 -36.84 -15.76 -7.29
C ARG A 218 -36.32 -16.81 -8.26
N ILE A 219 -36.03 -18.01 -7.76
CA ILE A 219 -35.48 -19.11 -8.57
C ILE A 219 -36.37 -19.44 -9.78
N GLU A 220 -37.69 -19.49 -9.58
CA GLU A 220 -38.67 -19.71 -10.64
C GLU A 220 -38.68 -18.64 -11.74
N SER A 221 -38.13 -17.45 -11.45
CA SER A 221 -38.03 -16.32 -12.38
C SER A 221 -36.66 -16.24 -13.09
N ILE A 222 -35.71 -17.12 -12.77
CA ILE A 222 -34.38 -17.14 -13.40
C ILE A 222 -34.47 -17.27 -14.94
N PRO A 223 -35.32 -18.15 -15.52
CA PRO A 223 -35.41 -18.26 -16.98
C PRO A 223 -35.83 -16.95 -17.66
N ASN A 224 -36.81 -16.24 -17.08
CA ASN A 224 -37.25 -14.95 -17.59
C ASN A 224 -36.15 -13.87 -17.46
N TRP A 225 -35.45 -13.86 -16.33
CA TRP A 225 -34.30 -12.97 -16.11
C TRP A 225 -33.17 -13.24 -17.12
N GLN A 226 -32.85 -14.50 -17.41
CA GLN A 226 -31.83 -14.87 -18.39
C GLN A 226 -32.18 -14.35 -19.79
N GLN A 227 -33.43 -14.53 -20.22
CA GLN A 227 -33.91 -14.01 -21.50
C GLN A 227 -33.78 -12.49 -21.56
N LEU A 228 -34.18 -11.77 -20.50
CA LEU A 228 -34.07 -10.32 -20.43
C LEU A 228 -32.61 -9.84 -20.58
N VAL A 229 -31.68 -10.43 -19.84
CA VAL A 229 -30.24 -10.09 -19.91
C VAL A 229 -29.65 -10.37 -21.30
N GLN A 230 -30.14 -11.38 -22.01
CA GLN A 230 -29.67 -11.69 -23.37
C GLN A 230 -30.15 -10.66 -24.41
N VAL A 231 -31.34 -10.09 -24.26
CA VAL A 231 -31.93 -9.15 -25.23
C VAL A 231 -31.66 -7.68 -24.89
N ASP A 232 -31.52 -7.33 -23.61
CA ASP A 232 -31.29 -5.97 -23.12
C ASP A 232 -29.92 -5.83 -22.44
N GLN A 233 -28.94 -5.32 -23.21
CA GLN A 233 -27.57 -5.11 -22.72
C GLN A 233 -27.47 -3.95 -21.72
N HIS A 234 -28.52 -3.12 -21.56
CA HIS A 234 -28.54 -2.11 -20.51
C HIS A 234 -28.62 -2.73 -19.11
N GLN A 235 -29.02 -4.00 -19.01
CA GLN A 235 -29.01 -4.76 -17.75
C GLN A 235 -27.60 -5.27 -17.37
N TRP A 236 -26.61 -5.18 -18.26
CA TRP A 236 -25.30 -5.79 -18.01
C TRP A 236 -24.56 -5.07 -16.89
N THR A 237 -23.95 -5.83 -16.00
CA THR A 237 -23.06 -5.33 -14.94
C THR A 237 -21.70 -6.01 -15.09
N ILE A 238 -20.74 -5.59 -14.27
CA ILE A 238 -19.48 -6.33 -14.16
C ILE A 238 -19.76 -7.59 -13.36
N ILE A 239 -19.60 -8.74 -14.02
CA ILE A 239 -19.85 -10.05 -13.42
C ILE A 239 -18.56 -10.78 -13.02
N ASP A 240 -17.43 -10.36 -13.60
CA ASP A 240 -16.09 -10.85 -13.27
C ASP A 240 -15.04 -9.77 -13.58
N ARG A 241 -13.99 -9.71 -12.75
CA ARG A 241 -12.83 -8.82 -12.83
C ARG A 241 -11.58 -9.68 -12.76
N SER A 242 -10.63 -9.40 -13.65
CA SER A 242 -9.36 -10.11 -13.70
C SER A 242 -8.27 -9.21 -14.29
N ASP A 243 -7.03 -9.71 -14.26
CA ASP A 243 -5.86 -8.99 -14.80
C ASP A 243 -5.70 -7.60 -14.16
N PHE A 244 -5.51 -7.60 -12.85
CA PHE A 244 -5.35 -6.39 -12.06
C PHE A 244 -3.93 -5.86 -12.17
N ILE A 245 -3.82 -4.54 -12.30
CA ILE A 245 -2.58 -3.80 -12.14
C ILE A 245 -2.77 -2.75 -11.03
N PRO A 246 -1.74 -2.46 -10.22
CA PRO A 246 -1.75 -1.28 -9.36
C PRO A 246 -1.93 -0.01 -10.19
N THR A 247 -2.70 0.96 -9.70
CA THR A 247 -2.92 2.21 -10.45
C THR A 247 -1.64 3.03 -10.64
N TYR A 248 -0.63 2.87 -9.78
CA TYR A 248 0.68 3.51 -9.99
C TYR A 248 1.41 2.97 -11.23
N GLU A 249 1.09 1.76 -11.71
CA GLU A 249 1.68 1.22 -12.94
C GLU A 249 1.17 1.90 -14.20
N LEU A 250 0.07 2.65 -14.11
CA LEU A 250 -0.44 3.50 -15.20
C LEU A 250 0.51 4.67 -15.49
N LEU A 251 1.35 5.07 -14.52
CA LEU A 251 2.21 6.23 -14.64
C LEU A 251 3.42 5.93 -15.52
N ASP A 252 3.97 6.98 -16.14
CA ASP A 252 5.21 6.86 -16.89
C ASP A 252 6.40 6.45 -15.99
N ASN A 253 7.51 6.06 -16.63
CA ASN A 253 8.71 5.63 -15.91
C ASN A 253 9.26 6.72 -14.98
N SER A 254 9.13 8.01 -15.34
CA SER A 254 9.67 9.11 -14.53
C SER A 254 8.95 9.21 -13.19
N LEU A 255 7.61 9.19 -13.21
CA LEU A 255 6.80 9.25 -11.99
C LEU A 255 6.88 7.96 -11.19
N ARG A 256 6.95 6.79 -11.84
CA ARG A 256 7.15 5.51 -11.12
C ARG A 256 8.49 5.48 -10.39
N MET A 257 9.56 6.02 -10.97
CA MET A 257 10.85 6.16 -10.29
C MET A 257 10.80 7.12 -9.10
N ARG A 258 10.03 8.21 -9.21
CA ARG A 258 9.82 9.13 -8.09
C ARG A 258 9.03 8.47 -6.95
N LEU A 259 8.01 7.67 -7.25
CA LEU A 259 7.32 6.83 -6.24
C LEU A 259 8.26 5.80 -5.61
N ALA A 260 9.09 5.14 -6.41
CA ALA A 260 10.11 4.21 -5.93
C ALA A 260 11.10 4.88 -4.94
N SER A 261 11.43 6.17 -5.10
CA SER A 261 12.27 6.85 -4.11
C SER A 261 11.65 6.93 -2.70
N LEU A 262 10.31 6.91 -2.63
CA LEU A 262 9.51 7.01 -1.41
C LEU A 262 9.19 5.64 -0.79
N TYR A 263 8.92 4.63 -1.61
CA TYR A 263 8.53 3.28 -1.16
C TYR A 263 9.59 2.24 -1.55
N PRO A 264 10.32 1.67 -0.58
CA PRO A 264 11.33 0.64 -0.83
C PRO A 264 10.80 -0.56 -1.62
N THR A 265 9.57 -1.01 -1.37
CA THR A 265 8.97 -2.13 -2.09
C THR A 265 8.68 -1.80 -3.56
N ILE A 266 8.18 -0.58 -3.88
CA ILE A 266 8.02 -0.14 -5.27
C ILE A 266 9.39 -0.08 -5.93
N ARG A 267 10.42 0.40 -5.22
CA ARG A 267 11.79 0.39 -5.73
C ARG A 267 12.31 -1.01 -5.99
N ASN A 268 12.09 -1.96 -5.09
CA ASN A 268 12.48 -3.36 -5.31
C ASN A 268 11.81 -3.93 -6.57
N LEU A 269 10.52 -3.66 -6.78
CA LEU A 269 9.79 -4.10 -7.98
C LEU A 269 10.29 -3.42 -9.26
N VAL A 270 10.58 -2.12 -9.21
CA VAL A 270 10.97 -1.32 -10.38
C VAL A 270 12.45 -1.49 -10.74
N THR A 271 13.35 -1.59 -9.75
CA THR A 271 14.80 -1.55 -9.95
C THR A 271 15.53 -2.83 -9.54
N GLY A 272 14.88 -3.75 -8.80
CA GLY A 272 15.51 -4.97 -8.30
C GLY A 272 16.57 -4.75 -7.21
N THR A 273 16.66 -3.54 -6.63
CA THR A 273 17.70 -3.18 -5.66
C THR A 273 17.12 -2.93 -4.28
N TYR A 274 17.61 -3.68 -3.27
CA TYR A 274 17.28 -3.44 -1.87
C TYR A 274 17.84 -2.10 -1.36
N VAL A 275 17.03 -1.35 -0.63
CA VAL A 275 17.38 -0.06 -0.05
C VAL A 275 17.08 -0.12 1.43
N PRO A 276 17.97 0.37 2.31
CA PRO A 276 17.67 0.44 3.74
C PRO A 276 16.43 1.31 3.99
N ASP A 277 15.59 0.87 4.93
CA ASP A 277 14.36 1.57 5.31
C ASP A 277 14.64 2.91 6.00
N ILE A 278 15.84 3.10 6.57
CA ILE A 278 16.25 4.34 7.24
C ILE A 278 16.82 5.35 6.24
N ARG A 279 16.27 6.56 6.21
CA ARG A 279 16.66 7.66 5.31
C ARG A 279 16.85 8.96 6.07
N ILE A 280 17.53 9.92 5.45
CA ILE A 280 17.63 11.29 5.96
C ILE A 280 16.31 12.00 5.66
N LEU A 281 15.50 12.24 6.68
CA LEU A 281 14.15 12.78 6.56
C LEU A 281 14.18 14.30 6.38
N LEU A 282 15.06 14.97 7.12
CA LEU A 282 15.15 16.43 7.18
C LEU A 282 16.56 16.84 7.62
N THR A 283 17.04 17.97 7.10
CA THR A 283 18.31 18.58 7.47
C THR A 283 18.13 20.08 7.58
N GLY A 284 18.94 20.73 8.40
CA GLY A 284 18.90 22.19 8.46
C GLY A 284 20.04 22.81 9.25
N LYS A 285 20.03 24.14 9.24
CA LYS A 285 20.92 25.02 9.98
C LYS A 285 20.05 25.94 10.83
N SER A 286 20.27 25.93 12.14
CA SER A 286 19.57 26.78 13.10
C SER A 286 20.55 27.72 13.76
N ILE A 287 20.34 29.02 13.60
CA ILE A 287 21.16 30.06 14.21
C ILE A 287 20.83 30.11 15.70
N ILE A 288 21.86 30.17 16.54
CA ILE A 288 21.70 30.30 17.98
C ILE A 288 21.63 31.79 18.31
N ASP A 289 20.59 32.19 19.03
CA ASP A 289 20.44 33.54 19.54
C ASP A 289 21.54 33.82 20.60
N PRO A 290 22.39 34.85 20.43
CA PRO A 290 23.40 35.23 21.42
C PRO A 290 22.84 35.61 22.80
N TRP A 291 21.54 35.87 22.92
CA TRP A 291 20.84 36.24 24.15
C TRP A 291 20.06 35.06 24.78
N SER A 292 19.75 34.00 24.03
CA SER A 292 19.17 32.73 24.54
C SER A 292 20.17 31.57 24.38
N LYS A 293 21.35 31.75 24.96
CA LYS A 293 22.57 31.01 24.63
C LYS A 293 22.46 29.49 24.78
N ASP A 294 21.63 29.01 25.69
CA ASP A 294 21.74 27.63 26.16
C ASP A 294 20.75 26.68 25.49
N ILE A 295 19.75 27.20 24.76
CA ILE A 295 18.72 26.36 24.11
C ILE A 295 18.46 26.80 22.67
N CYS A 296 18.66 25.89 21.72
CA CYS A 296 18.30 26.05 20.32
C CYS A 296 17.10 25.18 19.96
N ARG A 297 15.95 25.80 19.67
CA ARG A 297 14.74 25.10 19.22
C ARG A 297 14.63 25.08 17.70
N VAL A 298 14.23 23.95 17.15
CA VAL A 298 14.01 23.75 15.72
C VAL A 298 12.58 23.24 15.51
N LYS A 299 11.76 24.06 14.87
CA LYS A 299 10.41 23.67 14.47
C LYS A 299 10.44 22.95 13.13
N PHE A 300 9.69 21.86 13.03
CA PHE A 300 9.55 21.12 11.80
C PHE A 300 8.62 21.84 10.83
N PRO A 301 8.81 21.70 9.51
CA PRO A 301 7.90 22.26 8.50
C PRO A 301 6.48 21.69 8.57
N ALA A 302 6.34 20.45 9.05
CA ALA A 302 5.08 19.76 9.27
C ALA A 302 5.24 18.79 10.45
N PRO A 303 4.15 18.49 11.18
CA PRO A 303 4.19 17.49 12.25
C PRO A 303 4.46 16.10 11.68
N PHE A 304 5.31 15.34 12.36
CA PHE A 304 5.55 13.92 12.13
C PHE A 304 4.45 13.07 12.79
N ASN A 305 4.27 11.84 12.33
CA ASN A 305 3.27 10.93 12.89
C ASN A 305 3.65 10.45 14.30
N ASN A 306 4.94 10.32 14.58
CA ASN A 306 5.49 9.83 15.85
C ASN A 306 6.93 10.32 16.06
N THR A 307 7.56 9.85 17.14
CA THR A 307 8.94 10.15 17.52
C THR A 307 9.91 9.02 17.19
N SER A 308 9.57 8.10 16.28
CA SER A 308 10.44 7.01 15.81
C SER A 308 11.49 7.52 14.81
N TYR A 309 12.13 8.62 15.16
CA TYR A 309 13.21 9.24 14.42
C TYR A 309 14.37 9.53 15.37
N HIS A 310 15.53 9.75 14.79
CA HIS A 310 16.72 10.09 15.51
C HIS A 310 17.28 11.41 14.99
N VAL A 311 17.95 12.12 15.88
CA VAL A 311 18.45 13.47 15.63
C VAL A 311 19.92 13.51 15.93
N TYR A 312 20.68 14.15 15.05
CA TYR A 312 22.01 14.62 15.38
C TYR A 312 22.12 16.11 15.14
N GLY A 313 22.89 16.77 16.00
CA GLY A 313 23.33 18.14 15.84
C GLY A 313 24.85 18.20 15.93
N ALA A 314 25.42 19.24 15.34
CA ALA A 314 26.80 19.66 15.53
C ALA A 314 26.84 21.19 15.62
N LEU A 315 27.59 21.71 16.60
CA LEU A 315 27.77 23.14 16.78
C LEU A 315 28.86 23.64 15.83
N TYR A 316 28.59 24.77 15.19
CA TYR A 316 29.51 25.46 14.30
C TYR A 316 29.64 26.92 14.72
N GLU A 317 30.87 27.40 14.61
CA GLU A 317 31.21 28.81 14.70
C GLU A 317 31.83 29.20 13.36
N LYS A 318 31.14 30.09 12.62
CA LYS A 318 31.39 30.28 11.19
C LYS A 318 31.31 28.93 10.48
N GLU A 319 32.38 28.52 9.78
CA GLU A 319 32.45 27.23 9.07
C GLU A 319 33.22 26.14 9.85
N LYS A 320 33.64 26.41 11.10
CA LYS A 320 34.42 25.47 11.90
C LYS A 320 33.53 24.77 12.93
N ARG A 321 33.56 23.43 12.91
CA ARG A 321 32.90 22.60 13.92
C ARG A 321 33.54 22.80 15.30
N ARG A 322 32.71 22.97 16.33
CA ARG A 322 33.11 23.10 17.75
C ARG A 322 32.89 21.77 18.45
N ASP A 323 33.93 20.95 18.53
CA ASP A 323 33.93 19.69 19.27
C ASP A 323 34.30 19.86 20.75
N ASP A 324 34.74 21.05 21.12
CA ASP A 324 35.08 21.49 22.46
C ASP A 324 33.86 21.94 23.28
N VAL A 325 32.68 22.04 22.66
CA VAL A 325 31.42 22.43 23.29
C VAL A 325 30.45 21.25 23.24
N GLU A 326 29.93 20.87 24.41
CA GLU A 326 28.96 19.79 24.47
C GLU A 326 27.57 20.29 24.04
N ILE A 327 26.93 19.53 23.16
CA ILE A 327 25.54 19.75 22.77
C ILE A 327 24.75 18.47 23.03
N ARG A 328 23.57 18.63 23.63
CA ARG A 328 22.68 17.52 23.96
C ARG A 328 21.31 17.76 23.35
N LEU A 329 20.68 16.71 22.86
CA LEU A 329 19.26 16.76 22.51
C LEU A 329 18.45 16.80 23.82
N SER A 330 17.88 17.95 24.16
CA SER A 330 17.12 18.13 25.40
C SER A 330 15.66 17.77 25.25
N SER A 331 15.09 17.90 24.04
CA SER A 331 13.74 17.44 23.75
C SER A 331 13.55 17.10 22.27
N ALA A 332 12.67 16.14 22.01
CA ALA A 332 12.24 15.75 20.67
C ALA A 332 10.76 15.33 20.73
N ASN A 333 9.92 15.91 19.87
CA ASN A 333 8.52 15.55 19.74
C ASN A 333 8.10 15.56 18.26
N THR A 334 6.82 15.42 17.95
CA THR A 334 6.35 15.34 16.57
C THR A 334 6.43 16.67 15.80
N CYS A 335 6.64 17.80 16.46
CA CYS A 335 6.59 19.14 15.86
C CYS A 335 7.91 19.91 15.96
N GLU A 336 8.77 19.58 16.91
CA GLU A 336 10.02 20.27 17.16
C GLU A 336 11.05 19.40 17.88
N ILE A 337 12.30 19.85 17.81
CA ILE A 337 13.43 19.38 18.62
C ILE A 337 14.07 20.57 19.32
N ALA A 338 14.73 20.31 20.45
CA ALA A 338 15.54 21.29 21.15
C ALA A 338 16.92 20.71 21.47
N PHE A 339 17.94 21.52 21.24
CA PHE A 339 19.30 21.27 21.68
C PHE A 339 19.59 22.15 22.88
N GLU A 340 20.20 21.57 23.91
CA GLU A 340 20.83 22.27 25.01
C GLU A 340 22.34 22.34 24.77
N ILE A 341 22.94 23.49 25.04
CA ILE A 341 24.34 23.78 24.72
C ILE A 341 25.05 24.16 26.02
N ASP A 342 26.13 23.44 26.34
CA ASP A 342 26.91 23.68 27.55
C ASP A 342 28.17 24.50 27.24
N TRP A 343 28.14 25.78 27.64
CA TRP A 343 29.20 26.75 27.39
C TRP A 343 30.27 26.84 28.48
N THR A 344 30.23 25.96 29.49
CA THR A 344 30.90 26.14 30.79
C THR A 344 32.42 26.42 30.78
N GLU A 345 33.13 26.21 29.67
CA GLU A 345 34.59 26.38 29.61
C GLU A 345 35.14 27.39 28.57
N TYR A 346 34.32 27.95 27.68
CA TYR A 346 34.86 28.66 26.51
C TYR A 346 34.21 30.04 26.23
N PRO A 347 35.01 31.11 25.99
CA PRO A 347 34.48 32.40 25.59
C PRO A 347 33.83 32.28 24.21
N VAL A 348 32.53 32.52 24.17
CA VAL A 348 31.70 32.52 22.96
C VAL A 348 32.07 33.73 22.11
N SER A 349 32.54 33.54 20.86
CA SER A 349 32.56 34.65 19.92
C SER A 349 31.12 34.95 19.50
N THR A 350 30.70 36.20 19.56
CA THR A 350 29.29 36.58 19.41
C THR A 350 28.80 36.58 17.95
N ILE A 351 29.60 36.06 17.01
CA ILE A 351 29.35 36.24 15.58
C ILE A 351 29.32 34.87 14.88
N ASP A 352 28.13 34.54 14.36
CA ASP A 352 27.84 33.40 13.47
C ASP A 352 27.99 32.00 14.11
N ILE A 353 27.25 31.79 15.19
CA ILE A 353 27.11 30.48 15.83
C ILE A 353 25.81 29.83 15.40
N HIS A 354 25.90 28.56 15.00
CA HIS A 354 24.73 27.80 14.57
C HIS A 354 24.87 26.30 14.85
N ILE A 355 23.74 25.61 14.93
CA ILE A 355 23.69 24.15 14.92
C ILE A 355 23.32 23.69 13.51
N GLN A 356 24.15 22.83 12.94
CA GLN A 356 23.73 22.01 11.80
C GLN A 356 23.16 20.70 12.32
N TRP A 357 22.01 20.30 11.82
CA TRP A 357 21.29 19.13 12.32
C TRP A 357 20.72 18.26 11.20
N ILE A 358 20.58 16.98 11.50
CA ILE A 358 20.09 15.94 10.60
C ILE A 358 19.10 15.07 11.38
N ILE A 359 17.98 14.76 10.73
CA ILE A 359 16.98 13.81 11.22
C ILE A 359 16.95 12.62 10.29
N PHE A 360 17.01 11.42 10.85
CA PHE A 360 16.89 10.16 10.12
C PHE A 360 15.89 9.23 10.79
N GLY A 361 15.30 8.34 10.00
CA GLY A 361 14.30 7.39 10.44
C GLY A 361 13.69 6.68 9.24
N ASN A 362 12.72 5.81 9.48
CA ASN A 362 11.92 5.24 8.41
C ASN A 362 10.90 6.29 7.92
N PRO A 363 11.00 6.78 6.67
CA PRO A 363 10.08 7.79 6.15
C PRO A 363 8.60 7.40 6.26
N VAL A 364 8.28 6.11 6.07
CA VAL A 364 6.91 5.59 6.10
C VAL A 364 6.37 5.65 7.52
N GLU A 365 7.17 5.22 8.51
CA GLU A 365 6.76 5.25 9.93
C GLU A 365 6.64 6.68 10.45
N VAL A 366 7.59 7.54 10.12
CA VAL A 366 7.60 8.94 10.58
C VAL A 366 6.56 9.78 9.83
N GLY A 367 6.16 9.38 8.62
CA GLY A 367 5.16 10.05 7.79
C GLY A 367 5.66 11.32 7.10
N TYR A 368 6.96 11.60 7.17
CA TYR A 368 7.57 12.80 6.58
C TYR A 368 8.84 12.44 5.80
N PHE A 369 8.99 13.03 4.62
CA PHE A 369 10.22 12.90 3.84
C PHE A 369 10.45 14.15 3.01
N SER A 370 11.40 14.99 3.42
CA SER A 370 11.70 16.26 2.75
C SER A 370 12.06 16.02 1.27
N PRO A 371 11.43 16.72 0.32
CA PRO A 371 11.76 16.61 -1.10
C PRO A 371 13.26 16.77 -1.40
N LYS A 372 13.95 17.63 -0.64
CA LYS A 372 15.38 17.92 -0.80
C LYS A 372 16.30 16.74 -0.49
N ASN A 373 15.82 15.75 0.27
CA ASN A 373 16.67 14.68 0.81
C ASN A 373 16.37 13.31 0.19
N ARG A 374 15.43 13.21 -0.77
CA ARG A 374 14.95 11.93 -1.32
C ARG A 374 15.96 11.22 -2.20
N ASP A 375 16.71 12.00 -2.98
CA ASP A 375 17.74 11.50 -3.89
C ASP A 375 19.08 11.24 -3.19
N VAL A 376 19.18 11.55 -1.89
CA VAL A 376 20.36 11.23 -1.08
C VAL A 376 20.40 9.72 -0.85
N ILE A 377 21.13 9.02 -1.71
CA ILE A 377 21.43 7.58 -1.55
C ILE A 377 22.64 7.44 -0.65
N ILE A 378 22.46 6.66 0.41
CA ILE A 378 23.53 6.31 1.34
C ILE A 378 24.01 4.91 0.97
N GLU A 379 24.96 4.82 0.03
CA GLU A 379 25.63 3.56 -0.26
C GLU A 379 26.68 3.27 0.81
N ARG A 380 26.91 1.98 1.11
CA ARG A 380 27.93 1.48 2.06
C ARG A 380 29.26 2.22 1.91
N GLY A 381 29.43 3.32 2.65
CA GLY A 381 30.67 4.09 2.71
C GLY A 381 30.83 5.27 1.75
N MET A 382 29.88 5.56 0.84
CA MET A 382 29.94 6.76 0.00
C MET A 382 28.57 7.44 -0.10
N VAL A 383 28.45 8.60 0.54
CA VAL A 383 27.39 9.56 0.22
C VAL A 383 28.00 10.58 -0.74
N LYS A 384 27.43 10.71 -1.94
CA LYS A 384 27.98 11.60 -2.96
C LYS A 384 27.69 13.09 -2.71
N GLU A 385 26.82 13.44 -1.77
CA GLU A 385 26.38 14.83 -1.56
C GLU A 385 26.10 15.20 -0.09
N LEU A 386 26.81 14.61 0.87
CA LEU A 386 26.82 15.09 2.25
C LEU A 386 28.22 15.56 2.61
N GLY A 387 28.32 16.71 3.28
CA GLY A 387 29.58 17.18 3.87
C GLY A 387 30.23 16.08 4.71
N VAL A 388 31.56 16.01 4.67
CA VAL A 388 32.40 14.95 5.26
C VAL A 388 32.05 14.63 6.73
N GLU A 389 31.53 15.60 7.47
CA GLU A 389 31.14 15.47 8.88
C GLU A 389 29.82 14.71 9.10
N ALA A 390 28.83 14.89 8.23
CA ALA A 390 27.59 14.11 8.26
C ALA A 390 27.84 12.62 7.97
N ILE A 391 28.83 12.33 7.11
CA ILE A 391 29.30 10.98 6.81
C ILE A 391 29.96 10.33 8.04
N LYS A 392 30.74 11.08 8.84
CA LYS A 392 31.36 10.56 10.07
C LYS A 392 30.33 10.23 11.14
N LEU A 393 29.40 11.14 11.38
CA LEU A 393 28.34 11.00 12.38
C LEU A 393 27.46 9.79 12.04
N TYR A 394 27.11 9.61 10.77
CA TYR A 394 26.33 8.46 10.32
C TYR A 394 27.11 7.12 10.35
N ARG A 395 28.42 7.11 10.10
CA ARG A 395 29.26 5.89 10.27
C ARG A 395 29.25 5.38 11.70
N GLN A 396 29.27 6.28 12.67
CA GLN A 396 29.23 5.93 14.09
C GLN A 396 27.90 5.24 14.44
N VAL A 397 26.80 5.74 13.89
CA VAL A 397 25.45 5.21 14.09
C VAL A 397 25.24 3.87 13.42
N LEU A 398 25.73 3.69 12.19
CA LEU A 398 25.70 2.39 11.51
C LEU A 398 26.57 1.35 12.23
N GLN A 399 27.73 1.73 12.79
CA GLN A 399 28.54 0.83 13.60
C GLN A 399 27.81 0.37 14.86
N GLU A 400 27.09 1.28 15.52
CA GLU A 400 26.26 0.99 16.70
C GLU A 400 25.03 0.12 16.36
N HIS A 401 24.32 0.42 15.26
CA HIS A 401 23.13 -0.32 14.83
C HIS A 401 23.46 -1.72 14.26
N SER A 402 24.60 -1.88 13.57
CA SER A 402 25.06 -3.18 13.05
C SER A 402 25.51 -4.14 14.15
N LEU A 403 25.93 -3.61 15.31
CA LEU A 403 26.25 -4.40 16.51
C LEU A 403 24.98 -4.90 17.22
N LEU A 404 23.89 -4.12 17.20
CA LEU A 404 22.60 -4.47 17.81
C LEU A 404 21.84 -5.56 17.03
N LEU A 405 21.95 -5.59 15.70
CA LEU A 405 21.28 -6.59 14.85
C LEU A 405 21.96 -7.97 14.83
N MET A 406 23.17 -8.10 15.37
CA MET A 406 23.92 -9.37 15.38
C MET A 406 23.93 -10.10 16.74
N LEU A 407 23.27 -9.59 17.78
CA LEU A 407 23.44 -10.10 19.15
C LEU A 407 22.10 -10.31 19.86
N ASP A 408 21.51 -11.47 19.64
CA ASP A 408 20.62 -12.09 20.62
C ASP A 408 21.49 -12.91 21.59
N THR A 409 21.77 -12.35 22.78
CA THR A 409 22.09 -13.01 24.07
C THR A 409 22.74 -12.02 25.04
N GLN A 410 22.23 -12.00 26.28
CA GLN A 410 22.67 -11.14 27.40
C GLN A 410 24.19 -11.16 27.66
N THR A 411 24.88 -12.26 27.35
CA THR A 411 26.34 -12.40 27.52
C THR A 411 27.15 -11.49 26.59
N ALA A 412 26.57 -11.03 25.49
CA ALA A 412 27.23 -10.09 24.57
C ALA A 412 27.04 -8.64 25.02
N ILE A 413 25.92 -8.32 25.67
CA ILE A 413 25.68 -7.02 26.32
C ILE A 413 26.73 -6.79 27.41
N ASP A 414 26.98 -7.77 28.27
CA ASP A 414 28.00 -7.67 29.34
C ASP A 414 29.43 -7.50 28.77
N ARG A 415 29.73 -8.11 27.61
CA ARG A 415 31.03 -7.98 26.92
C ARG A 415 31.18 -6.62 26.24
N VAL A 416 30.12 -6.06 25.65
CA VAL A 416 30.13 -4.71 25.07
C VAL A 416 30.23 -3.68 26.18
N GLU A 417 29.49 -3.84 27.28
CA GLU A 417 29.56 -2.93 28.44
C GLU A 417 30.95 -2.94 29.10
N THR A 418 31.58 -4.12 29.24
CA THR A 418 32.97 -4.24 29.74
C THR A 418 33.97 -3.56 28.80
N ARG A 419 33.77 -3.63 27.48
CA ARG A 419 34.66 -3.07 26.47
C ARG A 419 34.49 -1.55 26.33
N VAL A 420 33.26 -1.05 26.46
CA VAL A 420 32.94 0.38 26.57
C VAL A 420 33.51 0.97 27.86
N LYS A 421 33.40 0.29 29.02
CA LYS A 421 34.04 0.69 30.28
C LYS A 421 35.58 0.69 30.19
N THR A 422 36.18 -0.25 29.46
CA THR A 422 37.64 -0.30 29.23
C THR A 422 38.14 0.81 28.30
N ILE A 423 37.36 1.17 27.28
CA ILE A 423 37.67 2.27 26.36
C ILE A 423 37.51 3.62 27.07
N LEU A 424 36.44 3.80 27.86
CA LEU A 424 36.24 4.99 28.69
C LEU A 424 37.32 5.12 29.78
N ALA A 425 37.75 4.02 30.42
CA ALA A 425 38.85 4.06 31.39
C ALA A 425 40.20 4.46 30.76
N ARG A 426 40.47 4.05 29.50
CA ARG A 426 41.66 4.47 28.74
C ARG A 426 41.61 5.92 28.27
N TYR A 427 40.40 6.47 28.08
CA TYR A 427 40.19 7.85 27.64
C TYR A 427 40.16 8.84 28.83
N LEU A 428 39.68 8.40 30.00
CA LEU A 428 39.55 9.22 31.20
C LEU A 428 40.79 9.19 32.11
N PHE A 429 41.57 8.10 32.10
CA PHE A 429 42.82 7.98 32.86
C PHE A 429 43.96 7.64 31.90
N GLY A 430 44.52 8.68 31.25
CA GLY A 430 45.66 8.49 30.37
C GLY A 430 46.84 7.84 31.09
N GLN A 431 47.21 6.62 30.70
CA GLN A 431 48.53 6.07 30.98
C GLN A 431 49.12 5.40 29.75
N GLN A 432 50.30 5.90 29.39
CA GLN A 432 51.29 5.26 28.53
C GLN A 432 51.70 3.90 29.12
N VAL A 433 51.97 2.93 28.24
CA VAL A 433 53.20 2.15 28.38
C VAL A 433 54.28 2.91 27.63
#